data_AF-A0A1I0U4X9-F1
#
_entry.id   AF-A0A1I0U4X9-F1
#
_cell.length_a   1.000
_cell.length_b   1.000
_cell.length_c   1.000
_cell.angle_alpha   90.00
_cell.angle_beta   90.00
_cell.angle_gamma   90.00
#
_symmetry.space_group_name_H-M   'P 1'
#
loop_
_entity.id
_entity.type
_entity.pdbx_description
1 polymer ?
#
loop_
_entity_poly.entity_id
_entity_poly.type
_entity_poly.pdbx_seq_one_letter_code
_entity_poly.pdbx_strand_id
1 'polypeptide(L)' 'ILKQEFIPIREGITISKMKKIVSESVNIYNNFRPHHACFMNTPKFMHRQSKIKIRTYGQKNSSQNELAAT' A
#
# COMPACT_ATOMS: atom_id res chain seq x y z
N ILE A 1 3.28 -1.14 6.29
CA ILE A 1 3.71 -0.26 7.38
C ILE A 1 2.64 0.79 7.58
N LEU A 2 1.98 0.74 8.73
CA LEU A 2 0.88 1.63 9.07
C LEU A 2 1.37 2.70 10.03
N LYS A 3 0.75 3.89 10.00
CA LYS A 3 1.09 5.00 10.90
C LYS A 3 1.04 4.59 12.38
N GLN A 4 0.13 3.69 12.74
CA GLN A 4 -0.03 3.17 14.10
C GLN A 4 1.16 2.34 14.61
N GLU A 5 1.91 1.70 13.73
CA GLU A 5 3.09 0.90 14.10
C GLU A 5 4.23 1.76 14.63
N PHE A 6 4.17 3.09 14.41
CA PHE A 6 5.14 4.05 14.93
C PHE A 6 4.70 4.73 16.23
N ILE A 7 3.49 4.45 16.75
CA ILE A 7 3.01 5.03 18.02
C ILE A 7 3.85 4.52 19.22
N PRO A 8 4.22 3.22 19.32
CA PRO A 8 5.04 2.72 20.42
C PRO A 8 6.48 3.28 20.44
N ILE A 9 6.92 3.91 19.35
CA ILE A 9 8.29 4.47 19.20
C ILE A 9 8.44 5.83 19.89
N ARG A 10 7.34 6.42 20.36
CA ARG A 10 7.30 7.82 20.82
C ARG A 10 8.03 8.11 22.13
N GLU A 11 8.25 7.11 22.99
CA GLU A 11 8.84 7.35 24.30
C GLU A 11 10.06 6.44 24.55
N GLY A 12 11.17 7.03 25.02
CA GLY A 12 12.34 6.28 25.50
C GLY A 12 13.31 5.75 24.44
N ILE A 13 13.15 6.10 23.16
CA ILE A 13 14.02 5.59 22.08
C ILE A 13 15.08 6.61 21.68
N THR A 14 16.34 6.16 21.62
CA THR A 14 17.44 7.02 21.15
C THR A 14 17.30 7.34 19.67
N ILE A 15 17.81 8.52 19.26
CA ILE A 15 17.81 8.95 17.86
C ILE A 15 18.45 7.90 16.94
N SER A 16 19.52 7.25 17.40
CA SER A 16 20.20 6.18 16.64
C SER A 16 19.26 5.00 16.36
N LYS A 17 18.52 4.54 17.37
CA LYS A 17 17.57 3.44 17.22
C LYS A 17 16.37 3.84 16.36
N MET A 18 15.90 5.08 16.47
CA MET A 18 14.85 5.61 15.60
C MET A 18 15.29 5.65 14.13
N LYS A 19 16.51 6.11 13.83
CA LYS A 19 17.07 6.07 12.47
C LYS A 19 17.10 4.65 11.90
N LYS A 20 17.50 3.66 12.71
CA LYS A 20 17.52 2.26 12.30
C LYS A 20 16.12 1.75 11.95
N ILE A 21 15.14 1.98 12.82
CA ILE A 21 13.75 1.55 12.59
C ILE A 21 13.16 2.20 11.32
N VAL A 22 13.41 3.49 11.11
CA VAL A 22 12.96 4.20 9.89
C VAL A 22 13.62 3.60 8.64
N SER A 23 14.93 3.34 8.68
CA SER A 23 15.66 2.73 7.57
C SER A 23 15.11 1.34 7.22
N GLU A 24 14.90 0.49 8.23
CA GLU A 24 14.32 -0.84 8.06
C GLU A 24 12.88 -0.77 7.52
N SER A 25 12.08 0.17 8.01
CA SER A 25 10.73 0.43 7.52
C SER A 25 10.72 0.81 6.04
N VAL A 26 11.54 1.78 5.64
CA VAL A 26 11.65 2.20 4.24
C VAL A 26 12.09 1.03 3.36
N ASN A 27 13.07 0.24 3.83
CA ASN A 27 13.52 -0.95 3.11
C ASN A 27 12.40 -1.98 2.93
N ILE A 28 11.62 -2.26 3.98
CA ILE A 28 10.51 -3.21 3.92
C ILE A 28 9.42 -2.71 2.98
N TYR A 29 9.05 -1.44 3.09
CA TYR A 29 8.06 -0.82 2.22
C TYR A 29 8.45 -0.97 0.75
N ASN A 30 9.68 -0.61 0.39
CA ASN A 30 10.12 -0.58 -1.00
C ASN A 30 10.29 -1.97 -1.61
N ASN A 31 10.76 -2.95 -0.84
CA ASN A 31 11.11 -4.28 -1.38
C ASN A 31 10.02 -5.32 -1.22
N PHE A 32 9.15 -5.23 -0.20
CA PHE A 32 8.24 -6.32 0.13
C PHE A 32 6.77 -5.91 0.14
N ARG A 33 6.41 -4.62 0.15
CA ARG A 33 5.01 -4.22 0.19
C ARG A 33 4.29 -4.57 -1.11
N PRO A 34 3.32 -5.50 -1.10
CA PRO A 34 2.57 -5.83 -2.28
C PRO A 34 1.46 -4.78 -2.50
N HIS A 35 1.40 -4.21 -3.70
CA HIS A 35 0.33 -3.28 -4.07
C HIS A 35 -0.75 -4.00 -4.87
N HIS A 36 -1.93 -4.21 -4.28
CA HIS A 36 -3.01 -4.97 -4.91
C HIS A 36 -3.46 -4.40 -6.26
N ALA A 37 -3.69 -3.08 -6.33
CA ALA A 37 -4.02 -2.40 -7.58
C ALA A 37 -2.93 -2.55 -8.65
N CYS A 38 -1.69 -2.81 -8.23
CA CYS A 38 -0.53 -3.00 -9.09
C CYS A 38 -0.15 -4.48 -9.23
N PHE A 39 -1.13 -5.40 -9.19
CA PHE A 39 -0.90 -6.84 -9.33
C PHE A 39 0.06 -7.44 -8.30
N MET A 40 0.04 -6.91 -7.07
CA MET A 40 0.95 -7.29 -5.98
C MET A 40 2.43 -6.98 -6.24
N ASN A 41 2.75 -6.18 -7.25
CA ASN A 41 4.12 -5.72 -7.47
C ASN A 41 4.60 -4.79 -6.35
N THR A 42 5.90 -4.82 -6.09
CA THR A 42 6.55 -4.02 -5.06
C THR A 42 6.89 -2.62 -5.59
N PRO A 43 7.00 -1.59 -4.74
CA PRO A 43 7.38 -0.26 -5.20
C PRO A 43 8.68 -0.25 -6.02
N LYS A 44 9.69 -1.01 -5.58
CA LYS A 44 10.97 -1.14 -6.29
C LYS A 44 10.83 -1.76 -7.68
N PHE A 45 9.92 -2.72 -7.87
CA PHE A 45 9.61 -3.22 -9.20
C PHE A 45 8.90 -2.16 -10.03
N MET A 46 7.88 -1.52 -9.44
CA MET A 46 7.07 -0.51 -10.12
C MET A 46 7.87 0.71 -10.58
N HIS A 47 8.91 1.11 -9.85
CA HIS A 47 9.79 2.22 -10.24
C HIS A 47 10.67 1.91 -11.46
N ARG A 48 10.90 0.63 -11.78
CA ARG A 48 11.75 0.23 -12.92
C ARG A 48 10.98 -0.03 -14.20
N GLN A 49 9.66 -0.20 -14.13
CA GLN A 49 8.87 -0.48 -15.32
C GLN A 49 8.72 0.78 -16.18
N SER A 50 8.70 0.62 -17.50
CA SER A 50 8.48 1.72 -18.45
C SER A 50 7.00 2.00 -18.74
N LYS A 51 6.12 1.01 -18.51
CA LYS A 51 4.68 1.11 -18.74
C LYS A 51 3.93 0.65 -17.49
N ILE A 52 2.99 1.45 -17.01
CA ILE A 52 2.23 1.17 -15.79
C ILE A 52 0.86 0.60 -16.16
N LYS A 53 0.56 -0.61 -15.69
CA LYS A 53 -0.77 -1.23 -15.78
C LYS A 53 -1.37 -1.34 -14.39
N ILE A 54 -2.57 -0.77 -14.21
CA ILE A 54 -3.31 -0.79 -12.95
C ILE A 54 -4.55 -1.67 -13.10
N ARG A 55 -4.91 -2.41 -12.05
CA ARG A 55 -6.15 -3.17 -11.98
C ARG A 55 -7.34 -2.22 -11.97
N THR A 56 -8.27 -2.44 -12.89
CA THR A 56 -9.58 -1.80 -12.90
C THR A 56 -10.59 -2.74 -12.25
N TYR A 57 -11.43 -2.21 -11.38
CA TYR A 57 -12.55 -2.93 -10.81
C TYR A 57 -13.81 -2.40 -11.49
N GLY A 58 -14.60 -3.28 -12.11
CA GLY A 58 -15.88 -2.89 -12.68
C GLY A 58 -16.80 -2.36 -11.58
N GLN A 59 -17.52 -1.27 -11.86
CA GLN A 59 -18.65 -0.87 -11.02
C GLN A 59 -19.69 -2.00 -11.08
N LYS A 60 -20.04 -2.60 -9.94
CA LYS A 60 -21.29 -3.38 -9.88
C LYS A 60 -22.40 -2.35 -9.92
N ASN A 61 -23.16 -2.28 -11.01
CA ASN A 61 -24.39 -1.49 -11.08
C ASN A 61 -25.40 -2.11 -10.10
N SER A 62 -25.35 -1.72 -8.82
CA SER A 62 -26.22 -2.27 -7.76
C SER A 62 -27.62 -1.65 -7.75
N SER A 63 -28.02 -0.91 -8.78
CA SER A 63 -29.27 -0.13 -8.77
C SER A 63 -30.03 -0.10 -10.11
N GLN A 64 -29.76 -0.98 -11.07
CA GLN A 64 -30.51 -1.02 -12.34
C GLN A 64 -31.51 -2.19 -12.49
N ASN A 65 -31.73 -3.01 -11.46
CA ASN A 65 -32.60 -4.20 -11.57
C ASN A 65 -33.95 -4.14 -10.85
N GLU A 66 -34.36 -3.02 -10.23
CA GLU A 66 -35.65 -2.93 -9.52
C GLU A 66 -36.74 -2.09 -10.22
N LEU A 67 -36.44 -1.45 -11.36
CA LEU A 67 -37.40 -0.57 -12.07
C LEU A 67 -37.93 -1.14 -13.39
N ALA A 68 -37.69 -2.43 -13.68
CA ALA A 68 -38.15 -3.10 -14.90
C ALA A 68 -39.16 -4.24 -14.62
N ALA A 69 -39.93 -4.11 -13.54
CA ALA A 69 -41.06 -4.99 -13.21
C ALA A 69 -42.28 -4.12 -12.85
N THR A 70 -42.86 -3.46 -13.85
CA THR A 70 -44.22 -2.88 -13.83
C THR A 70 -44.75 -2.98 -15.25
#